data_AF-A0A9D9GKV7-F1
#
_entry.id   AF-A0A9D9GKV7-F1
#
_cell.length_a   1.000
_cell.length_b   1.000
_cell.length_c   1.000
_cell.angle_alpha   90.00
_cell.angle_beta   90.00
_cell.angle_gamma   90.00
#
_symmetry.space_group_name_H-M   'P 1'
#
loop_
_entity.id
_entity.type
_entity.pdbx_description
1 polymer ?
#
loop_
_entity_poly.entity_id
_entity_poly.type
_entity_poly.pdbx_seq_one_letter_code
_entity_poly.pdbx_strand_id
1 'polypeptide(L)'
;NVSLGLGKENNPLFKPAKNLAGRPPQLCQGCGHRDVYTALGEVVKEYENARVFGDIGCYTLGALPPFKALASCVDMGASITMAKGAADAGLWPAIAVIGDSTFTHSGMTGLLDAVNDNSNVTIIISDNLTTGMTGGQDSAGLNKYEAICLGLGVDPDHVRVVVPLPKNMPEITQILREEINYKGVSVIIPRRECIQVAARHARERAKQNNK
;
A
#
# COMPACT_ATOMS: atom_id res chain seq x y z
N ASN A 1 26.36 -1.85 -7.87
CA ASN A 1 27.57 -1.28 -7.25
C ASN A 1 27.85 0.06 -7.93
N VAL A 2 27.62 1.18 -7.23
CA VAL A 2 27.66 2.53 -7.83
C VAL A 2 29.05 2.88 -8.35
N SER A 3 30.14 2.46 -7.70
CA SER A 3 31.50 2.79 -8.13
C SER A 3 31.86 2.15 -9.47
N LEU A 4 31.46 0.90 -9.71
CA LEU A 4 31.60 0.23 -11.00
C LEU A 4 30.85 0.98 -12.11
N GLY A 5 29.64 1.48 -11.81
CA GLY A 5 28.86 2.29 -12.75
C GLY A 5 29.49 3.66 -13.07
N LEU A 6 30.39 4.15 -12.21
CA LEU A 6 31.12 5.41 -12.39
C LEU A 6 32.55 5.21 -12.89
N GLY A 7 32.93 3.99 -13.30
CA GLY A 7 34.30 3.67 -13.72
C GLY A 7 35.35 3.81 -12.62
N LYS A 8 34.93 3.81 -11.34
CA LYS A 8 35.80 3.93 -10.18
C LYS A 8 36.11 2.54 -9.62
N GLU A 9 37.36 2.33 -9.23
CA GLU A 9 37.74 1.15 -8.48
C GLU A 9 36.96 1.05 -7.18
N ASN A 10 36.37 -0.12 -6.92
CA ASN A 10 35.77 -0.42 -5.63
C ASN A 10 36.79 -1.16 -4.76
N ASN A 11 37.61 -0.40 -4.03
CA ASN A 11 38.57 -0.98 -3.10
C ASN A 11 37.93 -0.97 -1.69
N PRO A 12 37.32 -2.07 -1.22
CA PRO A 12 36.74 -2.12 0.11
C PRO A 12 37.83 -1.88 1.16
N LEU A 13 37.67 -0.81 1.94
CA LEU A 13 38.63 -0.44 3.00
C LEU A 13 38.70 -1.46 4.14
N PHE A 14 37.65 -2.28 4.29
CA PHE A 14 37.53 -3.29 5.34
C PHE A 14 37.03 -4.62 4.79
N LYS A 15 37.49 -5.72 5.40
CA LYS A 15 36.95 -7.05 5.10
C LYS A 15 35.47 -7.11 5.54
N PRO A 16 34.56 -7.69 4.73
CA PRO A 16 33.18 -7.90 5.15
C PRO A 16 33.10 -8.68 6.47
N ALA A 17 32.20 -8.25 7.37
CA ALA A 17 31.97 -8.96 8.62
C ALA A 17 31.43 -10.37 8.33
N LYS A 18 32.14 -11.41 8.79
CA LYS A 18 31.77 -12.81 8.54
C LYS A 18 30.49 -13.26 9.25
N ASN A 19 30.11 -12.57 10.33
CA ASN A 19 29.01 -12.97 11.22
C ASN A 19 27.82 -11.99 11.19
N LEU A 20 27.60 -11.28 10.08
CA LEU A 20 26.48 -10.35 10.00
C LEU A 20 25.18 -11.10 9.70
N ALA A 21 24.24 -11.07 10.63
CA ALA A 21 22.89 -11.58 10.39
C ALA A 21 22.19 -10.78 9.28
N GLY A 22 21.51 -11.49 8.38
CA GLY A 22 20.71 -10.85 7.34
C GLY A 22 19.59 -10.02 7.94
N ARG A 23 19.43 -8.78 7.47
CA ARG A 23 18.34 -7.87 7.85
C ARG A 23 17.52 -7.54 6.60
N PRO A 24 16.76 -8.50 6.05
CA PRO A 24 15.93 -8.22 4.90
C PRO A 24 14.89 -7.14 5.28
N PRO A 25 14.52 -6.25 4.34
CA PRO A 25 13.43 -5.31 4.54
C PRO A 25 12.13 -6.07 4.88
N GLN A 26 11.46 -5.69 5.98
CA GLN A 26 10.26 -6.38 6.44
C GLN A 26 9.27 -5.41 7.08
N LEU A 27 7.98 -5.70 6.94
CA LEU A 27 6.91 -5.03 7.69
C LEU A 27 7.03 -5.33 9.19
N CYS A 28 6.84 -4.29 10.03
CA CYS A 28 6.84 -4.42 11.48
C CYS A 28 5.89 -5.52 11.97
N GLN A 29 6.23 -6.17 13.08
CA GLN A 29 5.30 -7.10 13.75
C GLN A 29 4.04 -6.34 14.19
N GLY A 30 2.87 -6.87 13.85
CA GLY A 30 1.58 -6.21 14.09
C GLY A 30 1.22 -5.07 13.14
N CYS A 31 1.98 -4.85 12.05
CA CYS A 31 1.61 -3.87 11.02
C CYS A 31 0.34 -4.30 10.28
N GLY A 32 -0.65 -3.39 10.14
CA GLY A 32 -1.91 -3.65 9.44
C GLY A 32 -1.73 -4.03 7.96
N HIS A 33 -0.68 -3.57 7.29
CA HIS A 33 -0.39 -4.00 5.91
C HIS A 33 -0.18 -5.53 5.80
N ARG A 34 0.30 -6.18 6.86
CA ARG A 34 0.47 -7.65 6.86
C ARG A 34 -0.88 -8.35 6.76
N ASP A 35 -1.88 -7.85 7.50
CA ASP A 35 -3.23 -8.40 7.52
C ASP A 35 -3.88 -8.22 6.14
N VAL A 36 -3.77 -7.02 5.55
CA VAL A 36 -4.25 -6.73 4.18
C VAL A 36 -3.57 -7.62 3.14
N TYR A 37 -2.25 -7.78 3.16
CA TYR A 37 -1.56 -8.63 2.19
C TYR A 37 -1.86 -10.11 2.37
N THR A 38 -2.18 -10.55 3.58
CA THR A 38 -2.62 -11.92 3.84
C THR A 38 -3.97 -12.17 3.17
N ALA A 39 -4.95 -11.30 3.42
CA ALA A 39 -6.27 -11.38 2.80
C ALA A 39 -6.20 -11.23 1.27
N LEU A 40 -5.48 -10.23 0.78
CA LEU A 40 -5.28 -10.01 -0.65
C LEU A 40 -4.62 -11.22 -1.31
N GLY A 41 -3.59 -11.80 -0.69
CA GLY A 41 -2.90 -12.98 -1.18
C GLY A 41 -3.77 -14.25 -1.21
N GLU A 42 -4.80 -14.34 -0.37
CA GLU A 42 -5.81 -15.39 -0.44
C GLU A 42 -6.77 -15.17 -1.62
N VAL A 43 -7.30 -13.94 -1.74
CA VAL A 43 -8.31 -13.60 -2.76
C VAL A 43 -7.71 -13.64 -4.18
N VAL A 44 -6.52 -13.08 -4.40
CA VAL A 44 -5.92 -13.02 -5.75
C VAL A 44 -5.61 -14.41 -6.32
N LYS A 45 -5.43 -15.44 -5.48
CA LYS A 45 -5.22 -16.82 -5.93
C LYS A 45 -6.46 -17.45 -6.55
N GLU A 46 -7.63 -16.87 -6.32
CA GLU A 46 -8.90 -17.30 -6.93
C GLU A 46 -8.97 -16.91 -8.42
N TYR A 47 -8.05 -16.05 -8.90
CA TYR A 47 -8.04 -15.51 -10.24
C TYR A 47 -6.72 -15.84 -10.96
N GLU A 48 -6.82 -16.36 -12.18
CA GLU A 48 -5.65 -16.79 -12.96
C GLU A 48 -4.70 -15.63 -13.32
N ASN A 49 -5.26 -14.46 -13.63
CA ASN A 49 -4.53 -13.34 -14.21
C ASN A 49 -4.43 -12.12 -13.29
N ALA A 50 -4.73 -12.25 -11.99
CA ALA A 50 -4.64 -11.13 -11.06
C ALA A 50 -3.24 -10.52 -11.04
N ARG A 51 -3.15 -9.19 -11.22
CA ARG A 51 -1.91 -8.44 -11.00
C ARG A 51 -2.14 -7.32 -10.01
N VAL A 52 -1.21 -7.23 -9.05
CA VAL A 52 -1.18 -6.17 -8.05
C VAL A 52 -0.03 -5.22 -8.40
N PHE A 53 -0.37 -3.98 -8.70
CA PHE A 53 0.56 -2.88 -8.97
C PHE A 53 0.75 -2.07 -7.69
N GLY A 54 2.00 -1.92 -7.25
CA GLY A 54 2.32 -1.19 -6.03
C GLY A 54 3.05 0.12 -6.31
N ASP A 55 3.04 1.00 -5.31
CA ASP A 55 3.85 2.22 -5.25
C ASP A 55 4.93 2.12 -4.16
N ILE A 56 5.80 3.14 -4.06
CA ILE A 56 6.81 3.28 -3.02
C ILE A 56 6.20 3.71 -1.67
N GLY A 57 6.43 2.90 -0.64
CA GLY A 57 6.04 3.14 0.75
C GLY A 57 6.18 1.88 1.61
N CYS A 58 5.75 1.90 2.88
CA CYS A 58 5.84 0.71 3.76
C CYS A 58 5.20 -0.54 3.13
N TYR A 59 4.10 -0.35 2.42
CA TYR A 59 3.37 -1.42 1.73
C TYR A 59 4.19 -2.05 0.60
N THR A 60 5.16 -1.37 -0.03
CA THR A 60 6.07 -1.97 -1.04
C THR A 60 6.77 -3.23 -0.54
N LEU A 61 6.99 -3.34 0.78
CA LEU A 61 7.59 -4.52 1.40
C LEU A 61 6.75 -5.79 1.23
N GLY A 62 5.48 -5.68 0.80
CA GLY A 62 4.65 -6.79 0.34
C GLY A 62 5.16 -7.48 -0.94
N ALA A 63 6.11 -6.88 -1.67
CA ALA A 63 6.81 -7.54 -2.78
C ALA A 63 7.71 -8.70 -2.33
N LEU A 64 8.15 -8.70 -1.06
CA LEU A 64 9.07 -9.69 -0.52
C LEU A 64 8.33 -10.82 0.22
N PRO A 65 8.99 -11.97 0.48
CA PRO A 65 8.44 -13.00 1.36
C PRO A 65 8.03 -12.43 2.74
N PRO A 66 6.93 -12.91 3.34
CA PRO A 66 6.10 -14.04 2.89
C PRO A 66 5.03 -13.69 1.85
N PHE A 67 4.80 -12.41 1.57
CA PHE A 67 3.62 -11.97 0.81
C PHE A 67 3.76 -12.15 -0.69
N LYS A 68 4.91 -11.76 -1.28
CA LYS A 68 5.16 -11.82 -2.73
C LYS A 68 3.98 -11.31 -3.57
N ALA A 69 3.31 -10.26 -3.11
CA ALA A 69 2.02 -9.84 -3.65
C ALA A 69 2.13 -8.93 -4.87
N LEU A 70 3.19 -8.13 -4.96
CA LEU A 70 3.32 -7.07 -5.97
C LEU A 70 3.97 -7.59 -7.26
N ALA A 71 3.34 -7.31 -8.40
CA ALA A 71 3.86 -7.60 -9.74
C ALA A 71 4.82 -6.51 -10.25
N SER A 72 4.60 -5.25 -9.86
CA SER A 72 5.44 -4.11 -10.23
C SER A 72 5.39 -3.02 -9.15
N CYS A 73 6.45 -2.22 -9.09
CA CYS A 73 6.56 -1.02 -8.28
C CYS A 73 7.57 -0.09 -8.95
N VAL A 74 7.15 1.12 -9.36
CA VAL A 74 7.97 2.02 -10.19
C VAL A 74 8.34 3.27 -9.39
N ASP A 75 7.35 4.02 -8.93
CA ASP A 75 7.54 5.29 -8.23
C ASP A 75 6.44 5.52 -7.17
N MET A 76 6.30 6.77 -6.74
CA MET A 76 5.16 7.23 -5.96
C MET A 76 4.06 7.70 -6.92
N GLY A 77 2.98 6.93 -7.05
CA GLY A 77 1.76 7.31 -7.76
C GLY A 77 1.48 6.54 -9.04
N ALA A 78 2.43 5.75 -9.56
CA ALA A 78 2.25 4.95 -10.76
C ALA A 78 1.27 3.77 -10.60
N SER A 79 1.00 3.29 -9.38
CA SER A 79 0.20 2.07 -9.16
C SER A 79 -1.19 2.12 -9.80
N ILE A 80 -1.90 3.24 -9.63
CA ILE A 80 -3.26 3.43 -10.17
C ILE A 80 -3.21 3.51 -11.70
N THR A 81 -2.30 4.29 -12.27
CA THR A 81 -2.18 4.42 -13.73
C THR A 81 -1.70 3.13 -14.41
N MET A 82 -0.84 2.36 -13.74
CA MET A 82 -0.45 1.01 -14.21
C MET A 82 -1.64 0.04 -14.17
N ALA A 83 -2.42 0.05 -13.09
CA ALA A 83 -3.60 -0.79 -12.97
C ALA A 83 -4.67 -0.42 -14.02
N LYS A 84 -4.91 0.88 -14.22
CA LYS A 84 -5.78 1.40 -15.29
C LYS A 84 -5.33 0.93 -16.65
N GLY A 85 -4.09 1.21 -17.05
CA GLY A 85 -3.57 0.81 -18.36
C GLY A 85 -3.61 -0.71 -18.57
N ALA A 86 -3.40 -1.50 -17.52
CA ALA A 86 -3.55 -2.94 -17.59
C ALA A 86 -5.01 -3.37 -17.77
N ALA A 87 -5.95 -2.77 -17.02
CA ALA A 87 -7.39 -3.03 -17.14
C ALA A 87 -7.92 -2.67 -18.54
N ASP A 88 -7.53 -1.49 -19.04
CA ASP A 88 -7.90 -1.01 -20.38
C ASP A 88 -7.33 -1.92 -21.49
N ALA A 89 -6.19 -2.57 -21.23
CA ALA A 89 -5.61 -3.60 -22.11
C ALA A 89 -6.24 -5.00 -21.94
N GLY A 90 -7.26 -5.16 -21.09
CA GLY A 90 -8.01 -6.40 -20.89
C GLY A 90 -7.53 -7.28 -19.72
N LEU A 91 -6.61 -6.81 -18.88
CA LEU A 91 -6.21 -7.53 -17.67
C LEU A 91 -7.31 -7.47 -16.60
N TRP A 92 -7.68 -8.62 -16.03
CA TRP A 92 -8.52 -8.65 -14.84
C TRP A 92 -8.16 -9.86 -13.92
N PRO A 93 -8.16 -9.67 -12.59
CA PRO A 93 -8.21 -8.39 -11.87
C PRO A 93 -6.96 -7.52 -12.01
N ALA A 94 -7.15 -6.22 -12.20
CA ALA A 94 -6.09 -5.21 -12.10
C ALA A 94 -6.25 -4.44 -10.78
N ILE A 95 -5.28 -4.60 -9.87
CA ILE A 95 -5.37 -4.10 -8.50
C ILE A 95 -4.23 -3.11 -8.25
N ALA A 96 -4.53 -1.93 -7.74
CA ALA A 96 -3.52 -0.97 -7.30
C ALA A 96 -3.40 -0.99 -5.77
N VAL A 97 -2.17 -0.94 -5.24
CA VAL A 97 -1.90 -0.72 -3.80
C VAL A 97 -1.06 0.54 -3.65
N ILE A 98 -1.68 1.55 -3.07
CA ILE A 98 -1.11 2.87 -2.85
C ILE A 98 -1.18 3.25 -1.37
N GLY A 99 -0.19 3.95 -0.86
CA GLY A 99 -0.21 4.50 0.49
C GLY A 99 -1.04 5.77 0.56
N ASP A 100 -1.52 6.08 1.74
CA ASP A 100 -2.30 7.28 2.04
C ASP A 100 -1.61 8.62 1.67
N SER A 101 -0.34 8.75 2.06
CA SER A 101 0.52 9.88 1.70
C SER A 101 0.82 9.91 0.19
N THR A 102 1.14 8.77 -0.41
CA THR A 102 1.39 8.65 -1.86
C THR A 102 0.13 8.98 -2.68
N PHE A 103 -1.04 8.58 -2.20
CA PHE A 103 -2.32 8.87 -2.84
C PHE A 103 -2.56 10.37 -2.96
N THR A 104 -2.37 11.12 -1.87
CA THR A 104 -2.50 12.58 -1.88
C THR A 104 -1.35 13.30 -2.57
N HIS A 105 -0.17 12.69 -2.66
CA HIS A 105 0.98 13.26 -3.36
C HIS A 105 0.82 13.20 -4.89
N SER A 106 0.45 12.03 -5.42
CA SER A 106 0.46 11.79 -6.88
C SER A 106 -0.57 10.76 -7.37
N GLY A 107 -1.34 10.14 -6.47
CA GLY A 107 -2.35 9.14 -6.86
C GLY A 107 -3.71 9.72 -7.28
N MET A 108 -4.09 10.90 -6.78
CA MET A 108 -5.43 11.49 -7.02
C MET A 108 -5.74 11.68 -8.52
N THR A 109 -4.77 12.15 -9.30
CA THR A 109 -4.95 12.36 -10.74
C THR A 109 -5.14 11.04 -11.50
N GLY A 110 -4.46 9.97 -11.08
CA GLY A 110 -4.65 8.64 -11.64
C GLY A 110 -6.03 8.05 -11.30
N LEU A 111 -6.53 8.31 -10.09
CA LEU A 111 -7.89 7.90 -9.70
C LEU A 111 -8.94 8.63 -10.54
N LEU A 112 -8.79 9.95 -10.73
CA LEU A 112 -9.69 10.74 -11.55
C LEU A 112 -9.77 10.21 -12.99
N ASP A 113 -8.62 9.86 -13.58
CA ASP A 113 -8.56 9.28 -14.92
C ASP A 113 -9.29 7.93 -15.00
N ALA A 114 -9.09 7.05 -14.02
CA ALA A 114 -9.80 5.78 -13.94
C ALA A 114 -11.31 5.95 -13.80
N VAL A 115 -11.77 6.94 -13.01
CA VAL A 115 -13.19 7.25 -12.84
C VAL A 115 -13.80 7.75 -14.15
N ASN A 116 -13.14 8.68 -14.84
CA ASN A 116 -13.64 9.25 -16.09
C ASN A 116 -13.83 8.18 -17.18
N ASP A 117 -12.93 7.20 -17.24
CA ASP A 117 -12.98 6.10 -18.20
C ASP A 117 -13.78 4.88 -17.71
N ASN A 118 -14.30 4.93 -16.47
CA ASN A 118 -14.94 3.81 -15.78
C ASN A 118 -14.11 2.50 -15.86
N SER A 119 -12.80 2.62 -15.68
CA SER A 119 -11.87 1.49 -15.79
C SER A 119 -12.18 0.44 -14.71
N ASN A 120 -12.12 -0.83 -15.08
CA ASN A 120 -12.39 -1.95 -14.18
C ASN A 120 -11.18 -2.25 -13.27
N VAL A 121 -10.99 -1.41 -12.25
CA VAL A 121 -9.85 -1.44 -11.34
C VAL A 121 -10.28 -1.43 -9.88
N THR A 122 -9.56 -2.17 -9.05
CA THR A 122 -9.70 -2.11 -7.57
C THR A 122 -8.49 -1.41 -6.98
N ILE A 123 -8.71 -0.34 -6.22
CA ILE A 123 -7.65 0.50 -5.66
C ILE A 123 -7.65 0.36 -4.14
N ILE A 124 -6.52 -0.04 -3.57
CA ILE A 124 -6.33 -0.21 -2.13
C ILE A 124 -5.48 0.96 -1.61
N ILE A 125 -6.11 1.89 -0.90
CA ILE A 125 -5.45 3.02 -0.24
C ILE A 125 -5.08 2.61 1.18
N SER A 126 -3.85 2.15 1.37
CA SER A 126 -3.32 1.70 2.66
C SER A 126 -3.14 2.89 3.61
N ASP A 127 -4.13 3.12 4.48
CA ASP A 127 -4.17 4.22 5.45
C ASP A 127 -3.63 3.80 6.81
N ASN A 128 -2.38 4.21 7.07
CA ASN A 128 -1.73 4.01 8.36
C ASN A 128 -1.61 5.30 9.19
N LEU A 129 -2.30 6.36 8.77
CA LEU A 129 -2.38 7.68 9.41
C LEU A 129 -1.03 8.44 9.42
N THR A 130 -0.03 8.04 8.64
CA THR A 130 1.33 8.63 8.69
C THR A 130 2.23 8.24 7.52
N THR A 131 3.22 9.06 7.19
CA THR A 131 4.25 8.67 6.21
C THR A 131 5.32 7.77 6.84
N GLY A 132 4.98 6.50 7.11
CA GLY A 132 5.77 5.61 7.95
C GLY A 132 7.21 5.35 7.49
N MET A 133 7.42 5.08 6.19
CA MET A 133 8.73 4.67 5.65
C MET A 133 9.80 5.77 5.76
N THR A 134 9.39 7.04 5.77
CA THR A 134 10.31 8.19 5.77
C THR A 134 10.52 8.79 7.16
N GLY A 135 9.96 8.19 8.22
CA GLY A 135 10.16 8.65 9.60
C GLY A 135 8.88 9.06 10.34
N GLY A 136 7.70 8.91 9.72
CA GLY A 136 6.41 9.13 10.36
C GLY A 136 6.00 10.61 10.40
N GLN A 137 6.11 11.28 9.27
CA GLN A 137 5.57 12.61 8.97
C GLN A 137 4.05 12.55 8.92
N ASP A 138 3.41 13.71 9.08
CA ASP A 138 1.97 13.83 8.94
C ASP A 138 1.55 13.58 7.49
N SER A 139 0.45 12.85 7.32
CA SER A 139 -0.14 12.66 5.99
C SER A 139 -1.06 13.84 5.65
N ALA A 140 -0.93 14.39 4.45
CA ALA A 140 -1.70 15.55 4.00
C ALA A 140 -3.21 15.27 3.90
N GLY A 141 -3.59 14.02 3.63
CA GLY A 141 -4.99 13.59 3.49
C GLY A 141 -5.61 13.02 4.76
N LEU A 142 -5.00 13.20 5.93
CA LEU A 142 -5.47 12.62 7.18
C LEU A 142 -6.98 12.85 7.38
N ASN A 143 -7.74 11.75 7.55
CA ASN A 143 -9.20 11.71 7.70
C ASN A 143 -10.01 12.29 6.53
N LYS A 144 -9.41 12.44 5.34
CA LYS A 144 -10.06 13.02 4.15
C LYS A 144 -10.13 12.06 2.97
N TYR A 145 -9.57 10.85 3.06
CA TYR A 145 -9.41 9.96 1.92
C TYR A 145 -10.74 9.56 1.27
N GLU A 146 -11.76 9.25 2.06
CA GLU A 146 -13.13 8.96 1.59
C GLU A 146 -13.69 10.17 0.84
N ALA A 147 -13.64 11.36 1.45
CA ALA A 147 -14.16 12.58 0.86
C ALA A 147 -13.42 12.95 -0.45
N ILE A 148 -12.11 12.68 -0.51
CA ILE A 148 -11.33 12.86 -1.73
C ILE A 148 -11.80 11.88 -2.81
N CYS A 149 -11.96 10.59 -2.49
CA CYS A 149 -12.43 9.59 -3.46
C CYS A 149 -13.82 9.93 -4.01
N LEU A 150 -14.75 10.31 -3.13
CA LEU A 150 -16.09 10.76 -3.51
C LEU A 150 -16.04 12.05 -4.34
N GLY A 151 -15.21 13.02 -3.96
CA GLY A 151 -15.02 14.27 -4.70
C GLY A 151 -14.40 14.09 -6.09
N LEU A 152 -13.64 13.02 -6.28
CA LEU A 152 -13.09 12.61 -7.59
C LEU A 152 -14.09 11.78 -8.43
N GLY A 153 -15.24 11.40 -7.87
CA GLY A 153 -16.34 10.76 -8.59
C GLY A 153 -16.43 9.24 -8.44
N VAL A 154 -15.74 8.63 -7.47
CA VAL A 154 -15.95 7.21 -7.15
C VAL A 154 -17.38 7.02 -6.60
N ASP A 155 -18.06 5.95 -7.04
CA ASP A 155 -19.38 5.59 -6.53
C ASP A 155 -19.33 5.40 -5.00
N PRO A 156 -20.19 6.09 -4.22
CA PRO A 156 -20.23 5.95 -2.77
C PRO A 156 -20.38 4.52 -2.26
N ASP A 157 -21.08 3.66 -3.00
CA ASP A 157 -21.28 2.25 -2.61
C ASP A 157 -19.99 1.42 -2.76
N HIS A 158 -19.02 1.93 -3.54
CA HIS A 158 -17.73 1.30 -3.84
C HIS A 158 -16.53 2.02 -3.21
N VAL A 159 -16.77 2.84 -2.18
CA VAL A 159 -15.74 3.33 -1.25
C VAL A 159 -15.86 2.60 0.08
N ARG A 160 -15.07 1.54 0.27
CA ARG A 160 -15.17 0.64 1.43
C ARG A 160 -14.03 0.87 2.42
N VAL A 161 -14.35 1.22 3.66
CA VAL A 161 -13.35 1.36 4.73
C VAL A 161 -13.34 0.08 5.57
N VAL A 162 -12.15 -0.48 5.81
CA VAL A 162 -11.97 -1.67 6.65
C VAL A 162 -10.89 -1.42 7.70
N VAL A 163 -10.91 -2.17 8.81
CA VAL A 163 -9.89 -2.05 9.85
C VAL A 163 -9.03 -3.33 9.87
N PRO A 164 -7.76 -3.27 9.40
CA PRO A 164 -6.84 -4.41 9.36
C PRO A 164 -6.51 -4.96 10.75
N LEU A 165 -7.26 -5.96 11.21
CA LEU A 165 -7.05 -6.66 12.46
C LEU A 165 -7.31 -8.15 12.26
N PRO A 166 -6.64 -9.05 13.01
CA PRO A 166 -6.87 -10.50 12.89
C PRO A 166 -8.34 -10.90 13.01
N LYS A 167 -9.10 -10.27 13.92
CA LYS A 167 -10.54 -10.52 14.11
C LYS A 167 -11.43 -10.10 12.93
N ASN A 168 -10.94 -9.19 12.10
CA ASN A 168 -11.68 -8.64 10.95
C ASN A 168 -11.24 -9.28 9.63
N MET A 169 -10.32 -10.25 9.65
CA MET A 169 -9.84 -10.93 8.44
C MET A 169 -10.97 -11.50 7.57
N PRO A 170 -12.03 -12.14 8.10
CA PRO A 170 -13.13 -12.62 7.28
C PRO A 170 -13.85 -11.50 6.51
N GLU A 171 -14.09 -10.36 7.17
CA GLU A 171 -14.71 -9.18 6.56
C GLU A 171 -13.82 -8.58 5.48
N ILE A 172 -12.52 -8.42 5.75
CA ILE A 172 -11.55 -7.86 4.79
C ILE A 172 -11.48 -8.73 3.55
N THR A 173 -11.36 -10.06 3.72
CA THR A 173 -11.32 -11.02 2.62
C THR A 173 -12.62 -10.99 1.80
N GLN A 174 -13.77 -10.86 2.46
CA GLN A 174 -15.07 -10.72 1.80
C GLN A 174 -15.15 -9.43 0.96
N ILE A 175 -14.84 -8.28 1.55
CA ILE A 175 -14.88 -6.98 0.87
C ILE A 175 -13.91 -6.95 -0.32
N LEU A 176 -12.69 -7.46 -0.15
CA LEU A 176 -11.74 -7.59 -1.26
C LEU A 176 -12.35 -8.39 -2.42
N ARG A 177 -13.01 -9.51 -2.14
CA ARG A 177 -13.65 -10.34 -3.18
C ARG A 177 -14.83 -9.63 -3.83
N GLU A 178 -15.68 -8.96 -3.05
CA GLU A 178 -16.83 -8.20 -3.58
C GLU A 178 -16.37 -7.11 -4.54
N GLU A 179 -15.43 -6.27 -4.10
CA GLU A 179 -14.96 -5.12 -4.85
C GLU A 179 -14.07 -5.48 -6.05
N ILE A 180 -13.37 -6.62 -6.03
CA ILE A 180 -12.67 -7.16 -7.21
C ILE A 180 -13.66 -7.63 -8.30
N ASN A 181 -14.83 -8.11 -7.89
CA ASN A 181 -15.86 -8.58 -8.81
C ASN A 181 -16.79 -7.47 -9.32
N TYR A 182 -16.82 -6.32 -8.65
CA TYR A 182 -17.47 -5.12 -9.16
C TYR A 182 -16.84 -4.68 -10.49
N LYS A 183 -17.68 -4.24 -11.44
CA LYS A 183 -17.25 -3.83 -12.79
C LYS A 183 -17.26 -2.31 -12.90
N GLY A 184 -16.15 -1.71 -12.51
CA GLY A 184 -15.93 -0.27 -12.49
C GLY A 184 -14.76 0.06 -11.56
N VAL A 185 -14.68 1.33 -11.16
CA VAL A 185 -13.68 1.77 -10.19
C VAL A 185 -14.18 1.48 -8.78
N SER A 186 -13.42 0.68 -8.04
CA SER A 186 -13.67 0.45 -6.61
C SER A 186 -12.47 0.87 -5.76
N VAL A 187 -12.74 1.44 -4.59
CA VAL A 187 -11.72 1.87 -3.62
C VAL A 187 -11.95 1.18 -2.28
N ILE A 188 -10.92 0.49 -1.80
CA ILE A 188 -10.86 -0.06 -0.43
C ILE A 188 -9.82 0.74 0.35
N ILE A 189 -10.18 1.18 1.55
CA ILE A 189 -9.33 1.96 2.47
C ILE A 189 -9.13 1.14 3.75
N PRO A 190 -8.09 0.29 3.84
CA PRO A 190 -7.73 -0.37 5.07
C PRO A 190 -7.06 0.65 6.01
N ARG A 191 -7.77 1.05 7.06
CA ARG A 191 -7.35 2.09 8.01
C ARG A 191 -6.87 1.50 9.33
N ARG A 192 -5.60 1.68 9.67
CA ARG A 192 -5.04 1.36 11.00
C ARG A 192 -3.71 2.07 11.27
N GLU A 193 -3.65 2.78 12.39
CA GLU A 193 -2.44 3.50 12.84
C GLU A 193 -1.17 2.63 12.78
N CYS A 194 -0.10 3.23 12.25
CA CYS A 194 1.21 2.61 12.25
C CYS A 194 1.68 2.28 13.68
N ILE A 195 2.07 1.02 13.92
CA ILE A 195 2.47 0.54 15.25
C ILE A 195 3.64 1.33 15.87
N GLN A 196 4.57 1.80 15.03
CA GLN A 196 5.72 2.60 15.50
C GLN A 196 5.30 4.00 15.94
N VAL A 197 4.34 4.60 15.23
CA VAL A 197 3.80 5.91 15.54
C VAL A 197 2.88 5.83 16.75
N ALA A 198 2.01 4.81 16.83
CA ALA A 198 1.19 4.53 18.01
C ALA A 198 2.05 4.38 19.28
N ALA A 199 3.18 3.66 19.19
CA ALA A 199 4.13 3.52 20.29
C ALA A 199 4.83 4.84 20.66
N ARG A 200 5.14 5.70 19.67
CA ARG A 200 5.65 7.06 19.91
C ARG A 200 4.63 7.91 20.65
N HIS A 201 3.40 7.99 20.15
CA HIS A 201 2.32 8.74 20.77
C HIS A 201 2.00 8.25 22.20
N ALA A 202 2.03 6.94 22.44
CA ALA A 202 1.84 6.38 23.78
C ALA A 202 2.92 6.82 24.77
N ARG A 203 4.19 6.84 24.35
CA ARG A 203 5.31 7.33 25.17
C ARG A 203 5.21 8.83 25.47
N GLU A 204 4.73 9.62 24.52
CA GLU A 204 4.52 11.06 24.70
C GLU A 204 3.39 11.35 25.70
N ARG A 205 2.24 10.67 25.56
CA ARG A 205 1.14 10.77 26.52
C ARG A 205 1.55 10.37 27.94
N ALA A 206 2.32 9.29 28.09
CA ALA A 206 2.83 8.87 29.41
C ALA A 206 3.76 9.91 30.06
N LYS A 207 4.57 10.63 29.26
CA LYS A 207 5.40 11.73 29.76
C LYS A 207 4.60 12.96 30.20
N GLN A 208 3.48 13.23 29.55
CA GLN A 208 2.59 14.34 29.89
C GLN A 208 1.81 14.06 31.17
N ASN A 209 1.34 12.82 31.37
CA ASN A 209 0.59 12.43 32.58
C ASN A 209 1.47 12.32 33.85
N ASN A 210 2.79 12.26 33.69
CA ASN A 210 3.77 12.22 34.79
C ASN A 210 4.37 13.61 35.11
N LYS A 211 3.87 14.68 34.49
CA LYS A 211 4.18 16.08 34.82
C LYS A 211 2.99 16.72 35.51
#